data_AF-A0A7H4N6S2-F1
#
_entry.id   AF-A0A7H4N6S2-F1
#
_cell.length_a   1.000
_cell.length_b   1.000
_cell.length_c   1.000
_cell.angle_alpha   90.00
_cell.angle_beta   90.00
_cell.angle_gamma   90.00
#
_symmetry.space_group_name_H-M   'P 1'
#
loop_
_entity.id
_entity.type
_entity.pdbx_description
1 polymer ?
#
loop_
_entity_poly.entity_id
_entity_poly.type
_entity_poly.pdbx_seq_one_letter_code
_entity_poly.pdbx_strand_id
1 'polypeptide(L)'
;MEWLYNHLPVDSRWCLIHATHLTPPETMKIATSGAVAGLCLTTEANLGDGIFPGPQYLEHNGVWGIGSDSHISVSVSEDLRWFEYGQRLNSPAPQPAHRPRRASRRQRSVSRALRGGARALGQNIGQLSVGYRAIWSYWIARIPLSPAQKTRCCSTAGSSPAHLIPLPR
;
A
#
# COMPACT_ATOMS: atom_id res chain seq x y z
N MET A 1 21.16 -1.89 -10.37
CA MET A 1 20.04 -2.18 -11.32
C MET A 1 20.45 -2.06 -12.77
N GLU A 2 21.42 -1.19 -13.08
CA GLU A 2 21.99 -1.03 -14.41
C GLU A 2 22.31 -2.34 -15.14
N TRP A 3 23.04 -3.26 -14.50
CA TRP A 3 23.39 -4.55 -15.12
C TRP A 3 22.16 -5.32 -15.60
N LEU A 4 21.14 -5.49 -14.76
CA LEU A 4 19.93 -6.24 -15.08
C LEU A 4 19.27 -5.71 -16.37
N TYR A 5 19.11 -4.39 -16.46
CA TYR A 5 18.48 -3.76 -17.63
C TYR A 5 19.35 -3.71 -18.88
N ASN A 6 20.66 -3.91 -18.76
CA ASN A 6 21.56 -3.97 -19.91
C ASN A 6 21.61 -5.39 -20.51
N HIS A 7 21.14 -6.40 -19.78
CA HIS A 7 21.26 -7.80 -20.17
C HIS A 7 19.91 -8.51 -20.36
N LEU A 8 18.83 -8.02 -19.74
CA LEU A 8 17.52 -8.67 -19.79
C LEU A 8 16.41 -7.69 -20.15
N PRO A 9 15.38 -8.14 -20.91
CA PRO A 9 14.21 -7.33 -21.23
C PRO A 9 13.29 -7.27 -20.01
N VAL A 10 13.62 -6.41 -19.05
CA VAL A 10 12.80 -6.19 -17.85
C VAL A 10 11.50 -5.48 -18.26
N ASP A 11 10.38 -6.11 -17.94
CA ASP A 11 9.03 -5.67 -18.30
C ASP A 11 8.08 -5.81 -17.10
N SER A 12 6.78 -5.60 -17.33
CA SER A 12 5.74 -5.70 -16.31
C SER A 12 5.55 -7.06 -15.62
N ARG A 13 6.23 -8.12 -16.10
CA ARG A 13 6.21 -9.45 -15.49
C ARG A 13 7.25 -9.59 -14.37
N TRP A 14 8.16 -8.63 -14.24
CA TRP A 14 9.20 -8.66 -13.22
C TRP A 14 8.71 -8.06 -11.90
N CYS A 15 9.10 -8.71 -10.80
CA CYS A 15 9.05 -8.15 -9.45
C CYS A 15 10.49 -8.01 -8.94
N LEU A 16 10.96 -6.78 -8.76
CA LEU A 16 12.30 -6.47 -8.27
C LEU A 16 12.20 -6.28 -6.75
N ILE A 17 12.66 -7.29 -6.00
CA ILE A 17 12.59 -7.29 -4.54
C ILE A 17 13.57 -6.26 -3.96
N HIS A 18 13.12 -5.54 -2.94
CA HIS A 18 13.75 -4.42 -2.25
C HIS A 18 13.92 -3.17 -3.11
N ALA A 19 14.75 -3.27 -4.16
CA ALA A 19 15.12 -2.15 -5.02
C ALA A 19 15.50 -0.88 -4.21
N THR A 20 16.16 -1.06 -3.07
CA THR A 20 16.41 0.00 -2.08
C THR A 20 17.46 1.01 -2.56
N HIS A 21 18.56 0.50 -3.12
CA HIS A 21 19.69 1.30 -3.57
C HIS A 21 19.57 1.61 -5.06
N LEU A 22 18.97 2.75 -5.38
CA LEU A 22 18.77 3.20 -6.76
C LEU A 22 19.32 4.60 -6.95
N THR A 23 20.05 4.77 -8.04
CA THR A 23 20.30 6.10 -8.60
C THR A 23 19.01 6.69 -9.20
N PRO A 24 18.91 8.02 -9.40
CA PRO A 24 17.76 8.62 -10.07
C PRO A 24 17.47 8.03 -11.46
N PRO A 25 18.48 7.79 -12.34
CA PRO A 25 18.24 7.13 -13.63
C PRO A 25 17.70 5.70 -13.48
N GLU A 26 18.22 4.91 -12.54
CA GLU A 26 17.70 3.56 -12.29
C GLU A 26 16.27 3.58 -11.76
N THR A 27 15.95 4.53 -10.88
CA THR A 27 14.60 4.72 -10.34
C THR A 27 13.60 4.98 -11.47
N MET A 28 13.92 5.92 -12.36
CA MET A 28 13.09 6.21 -13.53
C MET A 28 12.98 5.00 -14.45
N LYS A 29 14.08 4.33 -14.75
CA LYS A 29 14.13 3.16 -15.65
C LYS A 29 13.24 2.02 -15.14
N ILE A 30 13.25 1.77 -13.84
CA ILE A 30 12.38 0.75 -13.24
C ILE A 30 10.92 1.19 -13.30
N ALA A 31 10.62 2.43 -12.92
CA ALA A 31 9.25 2.93 -12.91
C ALA A 31 8.59 2.85 -14.30
N THR A 32 9.33 3.20 -15.35
CA THR A 32 8.82 3.21 -16.73
C THR A 32 8.79 1.83 -17.39
N SER A 33 9.56 0.84 -16.91
CA SER A 33 9.51 -0.55 -17.40
C SER A 33 8.17 -1.25 -17.11
N GLY A 34 7.42 -0.75 -16.13
CA GLY A 34 6.20 -1.38 -15.63
C GLY A 34 6.44 -2.54 -14.66
N ALA A 35 7.70 -2.90 -14.37
CA ALA A 35 8.06 -3.86 -13.33
C ALA A 35 7.54 -3.42 -11.96
N VAL A 36 7.28 -4.39 -11.09
CA VAL A 36 6.84 -4.15 -9.72
C VAL A 36 8.07 -4.03 -8.81
N ALA A 37 8.18 -2.97 -8.02
CA ALA A 37 9.07 -2.95 -6.86
C ALA A 37 8.40 -3.72 -5.70
N GLY A 38 8.99 -4.83 -5.27
CA GLY A 38 8.53 -5.62 -4.14
C GLY A 38 9.19 -5.13 -2.85
N LEU A 39 8.48 -4.33 -2.06
CA LEU A 39 9.04 -3.66 -0.89
C LEU A 39 8.77 -4.46 0.39
N CYS A 40 9.81 -4.68 1.19
CA CYS A 40 9.78 -5.51 2.38
C CYS A 40 10.11 -4.69 3.63
N LEU A 41 9.30 -3.67 3.88
CA LEU A 41 9.70 -2.48 4.61
C LEU A 41 10.05 -2.74 6.08
N THR A 42 9.32 -3.61 6.77
CA THR A 42 9.71 -4.00 8.13
C THR A 42 11.02 -4.77 8.17
N THR A 43 11.27 -5.62 7.18
CA THR A 43 12.53 -6.38 7.07
C THR A 43 13.69 -5.48 6.67
N GLU A 44 13.52 -4.64 5.66
CA GLU A 44 14.50 -3.65 5.22
C GLU A 44 14.91 -2.71 6.36
N ALA A 45 13.94 -2.27 7.17
CA ALA A 45 14.21 -1.46 8.36
C ALA A 45 14.95 -2.26 9.45
N ASN A 46 14.60 -3.54 9.65
CA ASN A 46 15.25 -4.41 10.62
C ASN A 46 16.71 -4.74 10.24
N LEU A 47 16.97 -4.95 8.95
CA LEU A 47 18.30 -5.26 8.41
C LEU A 47 19.16 -4.02 8.16
N GLY A 48 18.57 -2.84 8.19
CA GLY A 48 19.28 -1.58 7.95
C GLY A 48 19.61 -1.34 6.47
N ASP A 49 18.77 -1.85 5.55
CA ASP A 49 19.01 -1.80 4.11
C ASP A 49 18.95 -0.37 3.54
N GLY A 50 18.16 0.51 4.15
CA GLY A 50 17.94 1.88 3.68
C GLY A 50 16.49 2.17 3.31
N ILE A 51 16.27 3.30 2.61
CA ILE A 51 14.93 3.81 2.28
C ILE A 51 14.76 3.86 0.77
N PHE A 52 13.79 3.09 0.25
CA PHE A 52 13.38 3.13 -1.16
C PHE A 52 13.01 4.54 -1.61
N PRO A 53 13.45 5.02 -2.81
CA PRO A 53 13.15 6.36 -3.33
C PRO A 53 11.70 6.48 -3.83
N GLY A 54 10.75 6.33 -2.90
CA GLY A 54 9.31 6.28 -3.17
C GLY A 54 8.77 7.48 -3.92
N PRO A 55 9.04 8.75 -3.52
CA PRO A 55 8.52 9.92 -4.21
C PRO A 55 8.89 9.94 -5.69
N GLN A 56 10.18 9.80 -6.01
CA GLN A 56 10.71 9.80 -7.38
C GLN A 56 10.14 8.62 -8.18
N TYR A 57 10.07 7.44 -7.57
CA TYR A 57 9.48 6.26 -8.22
C TYR A 57 8.00 6.47 -8.57
N LEU A 58 7.24 7.10 -7.68
CA LEU A 58 5.82 7.39 -7.87
C LEU A 58 5.54 8.55 -8.83
N GLU A 59 6.45 9.50 -8.97
CA GLU A 59 6.42 10.57 -9.99
C GLU A 59 6.47 9.98 -11.40
N HIS A 60 7.22 8.89 -11.58
CA HIS A 60 7.32 8.16 -12.83
C HIS A 60 6.28 7.03 -12.98
N ASN A 61 5.19 7.05 -12.19
CA ASN A 61 4.12 6.06 -12.21
C ASN A 61 4.55 4.62 -11.91
N GLY A 62 5.64 4.44 -11.16
CA GLY A 62 6.14 3.13 -10.79
C GLY A 62 5.12 2.29 -10.03
N VAL A 63 5.19 0.97 -10.22
CA VAL A 63 4.29 -0.02 -9.63
C VAL A 63 4.99 -0.71 -8.49
N TRP A 64 4.32 -0.85 -7.35
CA TRP A 64 4.94 -1.45 -6.17
C TRP A 64 3.94 -2.26 -5.36
N GLY A 65 4.45 -3.25 -4.64
CA GLY A 65 3.73 -4.07 -3.68
C GLY A 65 4.49 -4.15 -2.35
N ILE A 66 3.87 -4.76 -1.36
CA ILE A 66 4.50 -5.08 -0.08
C ILE A 66 4.65 -6.59 0.09
N GLY A 67 5.69 -7.02 0.79
CA GLY A 67 5.90 -8.41 1.20
C GLY A 67 6.60 -8.48 2.55
N SER A 68 6.23 -9.44 3.39
CA SER A 68 6.75 -9.57 4.76
C SER A 68 8.17 -10.13 4.86
N ASP A 69 8.70 -10.69 3.76
CA ASP A 69 10.05 -11.25 3.65
C ASP A 69 10.45 -12.16 4.83
N SER A 70 11.31 -11.68 5.73
CA SER A 70 11.81 -12.46 6.88
C SER A 70 10.76 -12.78 7.95
N HIS A 71 9.54 -12.25 7.81
CA HIS A 71 8.44 -12.41 8.75
C HIS A 71 8.70 -11.82 10.15
N ILE A 72 9.68 -10.92 10.29
CA ILE A 72 9.88 -10.17 11.54
C ILE A 72 8.63 -9.35 11.90
N SER A 73 7.86 -8.92 10.89
CA SER A 73 6.48 -8.48 11.03
C SER A 73 5.61 -9.09 9.94
N VAL A 74 4.35 -9.38 10.29
CA VAL A 74 3.31 -9.83 9.37
C VAL A 74 2.10 -8.89 9.51
N SER A 75 2.27 -7.65 9.02
CA SER A 75 1.28 -6.59 9.19
C SER A 75 1.22 -5.66 7.98
N VAL A 76 0.13 -5.77 7.20
CA VAL A 76 -0.17 -4.86 6.09
C VAL A 76 -0.15 -3.39 6.54
N SER A 77 -0.66 -3.13 7.74
CA SER A 77 -0.70 -1.76 8.26
C SER A 77 0.67 -1.20 8.62
N GLU A 78 1.61 -2.06 9.00
CA GLU A 78 2.94 -1.66 9.41
C GLU A 78 3.82 -1.36 8.19
N ASP A 79 3.85 -2.25 7.19
CA ASP A 79 4.59 -1.98 5.95
C ASP A 79 4.07 -0.73 5.26
N LEU A 80 2.75 -0.57 5.09
CA LEU A 80 2.19 0.64 4.48
C LEU A 80 2.49 1.91 5.28
N ARG A 81 2.60 1.81 6.61
CA ARG A 81 3.00 2.93 7.47
C ARG A 81 4.47 3.25 7.26
N TRP A 82 5.34 2.26 7.25
CA TRP A 82 6.78 2.44 7.04
C TRP A 82 7.12 2.94 5.65
N PHE A 83 6.34 2.58 4.62
CA PHE A 83 6.50 3.16 3.29
C PHE A 83 6.41 4.69 3.39
N GLU A 84 5.32 5.18 3.99
CA GLU A 84 5.06 6.61 4.11
C GLU A 84 5.97 7.30 5.12
N TYR A 85 6.28 6.64 6.24
CA TYR A 85 7.09 7.21 7.31
C TYR A 85 8.56 7.30 6.91
N GLY A 86 9.10 6.29 6.22
CA GLY A 86 10.43 6.33 5.64
C GLY A 86 10.60 7.55 4.74
N GLN A 87 9.64 7.81 3.84
CA GLN A 87 9.71 8.99 2.97
C GLN A 87 9.64 10.31 3.75
N ARG A 88 8.86 10.36 4.83
CA ARG A 88 8.77 11.57 5.67
C ARG A 88 10.05 11.83 6.45
N LEU A 89 10.64 10.80 7.03
CA LEU A 89 11.89 10.91 7.80
C LEU A 89 13.06 11.27 6.88
N ASN A 90 13.06 10.79 5.64
CA ASN A 90 14.12 11.07 4.68
C ASN A 90 13.93 12.40 3.92
N SER A 91 12.77 13.06 4.04
CA SER A 91 12.48 14.30 3.32
C SER A 91 12.79 15.54 4.17
N PRO A 92 13.58 16.51 3.67
CA PRO A 92 13.82 17.77 4.37
C PRO A 92 12.62 18.73 4.34
N ALA A 93 11.62 18.47 3.50
CA ALA A 93 10.48 19.35 3.29
C ALA A 93 9.20 18.86 4.02
N PRO A 94 8.45 19.76 4.67
CA PRO A 94 7.15 19.42 5.25
C PRO A 94 6.18 18.99 4.16
N GLN A 95 5.54 17.83 4.33
CA GLN A 95 4.59 17.36 3.34
C GLN A 95 3.31 18.22 3.36
N PRO A 96 2.76 18.62 2.19
CA PRO A 96 1.53 19.40 2.15
C PRO A 96 0.39 18.64 2.83
N ALA A 97 -0.46 19.37 3.56
CA ALA A 97 -1.64 18.78 4.20
C ALA A 97 -2.49 18.03 3.17
N HIS A 98 -3.06 16.89 3.57
CA HIS A 98 -3.96 16.13 2.70
C HIS A 98 -5.16 17.01 2.33
N ARG A 99 -5.47 17.13 1.02
CA ARG A 99 -6.66 17.84 0.55
C ARG A 99 -7.89 16.91 0.61
N PRO A 100 -8.95 17.24 1.38
CA PRO A 100 -10.07 16.33 1.65
C PRO A 100 -10.89 15.91 0.41
N ARG A 101 -10.76 16.61 -0.73
CA ARG A 101 -11.46 16.25 -1.99
C ARG A 101 -10.85 15.08 -2.77
N ARG A 102 -9.72 14.49 -2.35
CA ARG A 102 -9.11 13.32 -2.99
C ARG A 102 -9.06 12.15 -2.00
N ALA A 103 -9.01 10.90 -2.51
CA ALA A 103 -8.79 9.71 -1.68
C ALA A 103 -7.67 9.94 -0.65
N SER A 104 -7.81 9.42 0.58
CA SER A 104 -6.80 9.58 1.63
C SER A 104 -5.42 9.07 1.16
N ARG A 105 -4.30 9.60 1.69
CA ARG A 105 -2.95 9.05 1.37
C ARG A 105 -2.95 7.54 1.58
N ARG A 106 -3.47 7.10 2.73
CA ARG A 106 -3.69 5.69 3.07
C ARG A 106 -4.47 4.93 1.99
N GLN A 107 -5.63 5.43 1.56
CA GLN A 107 -6.44 4.77 0.52
C GLN A 107 -5.65 4.61 -0.79
N ARG A 108 -4.87 5.61 -1.18
CA ARG A 108 -4.02 5.53 -2.38
C ARG A 108 -2.90 4.51 -2.22
N SER A 109 -2.22 4.47 -1.08
CA SER A 109 -1.11 3.53 -0.82
C SER A 109 -1.63 2.09 -0.77
N VAL A 110 -2.76 1.84 -0.08
CA VAL A 110 -3.45 0.53 -0.11
C VAL A 110 -3.81 0.13 -1.54
N SER A 111 -4.46 1.02 -2.29
CA SER A 111 -4.91 0.70 -3.65
C SER A 111 -3.74 0.44 -4.61
N ARG A 112 -2.61 1.15 -4.42
CA ARG A 112 -1.38 0.95 -5.20
C ARG A 112 -0.71 -0.38 -4.86
N ALA A 113 -0.52 -0.68 -3.58
CA ALA A 113 0.05 -1.94 -3.11
C ALA A 113 -0.79 -3.15 -3.55
N LEU A 114 -2.12 -3.07 -3.50
CA LEU A 114 -3.01 -4.12 -4.01
C LEU A 114 -2.82 -4.37 -5.51
N ARG A 115 -2.73 -3.31 -6.32
CA ARG A 115 -2.50 -3.45 -7.76
C ARG A 115 -1.11 -3.99 -8.08
N GLY A 116 -0.08 -3.54 -7.38
CA GLY A 116 1.28 -4.05 -7.59
C GLY A 116 1.43 -5.49 -7.13
N GLY A 117 0.86 -5.85 -5.98
CA GLY A 117 0.84 -7.24 -5.51
C GLY A 117 0.08 -8.18 -6.46
N ALA A 118 -1.09 -7.77 -6.96
CA ALA A 118 -1.82 -8.54 -7.97
C ALA A 118 -1.00 -8.75 -9.25
N ARG A 119 -0.30 -7.71 -9.71
CA ARG A 119 0.60 -7.80 -10.88
C ARG A 119 1.78 -8.74 -10.62
N ALA A 120 2.48 -8.58 -9.50
CA ALA A 120 3.63 -9.40 -9.15
C ALA A 120 3.27 -10.89 -9.02
N LEU A 121 2.08 -11.19 -8.51
CA LEU A 121 1.58 -12.56 -8.39
C LEU A 121 1.01 -13.11 -9.70
N GLY A 122 0.76 -12.28 -10.71
CA GLY A 122 0.11 -12.70 -11.96
C GLY A 122 -1.31 -13.23 -11.76
N GLN A 123 -2.04 -12.71 -10.77
CA GLN A 123 -3.37 -13.20 -10.40
C GLN A 123 -4.44 -12.11 -10.55
N ASN A 124 -5.65 -12.53 -10.94
CA ASN A 124 -6.84 -11.68 -10.95
C ASN A 124 -7.36 -11.44 -9.52
N ILE A 125 -6.58 -10.69 -8.73
CA ILE A 125 -6.85 -10.32 -7.32
C ILE A 125 -6.64 -8.81 -7.13
N GLY A 126 -6.80 -8.33 -5.89
CA GLY A 126 -6.50 -6.93 -5.54
C GLY A 126 -7.58 -5.92 -5.94
N GLN A 127 -8.72 -6.39 -6.46
CA GLN A 127 -9.89 -5.57 -6.80
C GLN A 127 -11.19 -6.34 -6.53
N LEU A 128 -12.26 -5.59 -6.22
CA LEU A 128 -13.61 -6.13 -6.04
C LEU A 128 -14.46 -5.77 -7.27
N SER A 129 -14.28 -6.57 -8.33
CA SER A 129 -14.93 -6.38 -9.63
C SER A 129 -15.25 -7.74 -10.24
N VAL A 130 -16.25 -7.81 -11.12
CA VAL A 130 -16.53 -9.03 -11.91
C VAL A 130 -15.26 -9.45 -12.67
N GLY A 131 -14.95 -10.75 -12.66
CA GLY A 131 -13.74 -11.32 -13.27
C GLY A 131 -12.52 -11.44 -12.33
N TYR A 132 -12.58 -10.88 -11.12
CA TYR A 132 -11.56 -11.04 -10.08
C TYR A 132 -11.98 -12.10 -9.05
N ARG A 133 -11.00 -12.76 -8.43
CA ARG A 133 -11.25 -13.69 -7.31
C ARG A 133 -11.82 -12.91 -6.12
N ALA A 134 -12.81 -13.51 -5.45
CA ALA A 134 -13.45 -12.95 -4.27
C ALA A 134 -12.55 -13.04 -3.02
N ILE A 135 -11.56 -12.14 -2.93
CA ILE A 135 -10.67 -11.99 -1.78
C ILE A 135 -10.90 -10.61 -1.18
N TRP A 136 -11.32 -10.59 0.09
CA TRP A 136 -11.59 -9.36 0.82
C TRP A 136 -11.27 -9.49 2.31
N SER A 137 -11.19 -8.36 3.00
CA SER A 137 -11.16 -8.29 4.45
C SER A 137 -12.12 -7.22 4.93
N TYR A 138 -12.72 -7.44 6.09
CA TYR A 138 -13.53 -6.44 6.78
C TYR A 138 -12.78 -5.93 8.01
N TRP A 139 -12.99 -4.66 8.33
CA TRP A 139 -12.37 -4.02 9.49
C TRP A 139 -13.43 -3.78 10.55
N ILE A 140 -13.14 -4.15 11.79
CA ILE A 140 -13.99 -3.80 12.92
C ILE A 140 -13.61 -2.41 13.39
N ALA A 141 -14.43 -1.42 13.06
CA ALA A 141 -14.26 -0.07 13.60
C ALA A 141 -14.82 -0.02 15.03
N ARG A 142 -13.95 -0.17 16.05
CA ARG A 142 -14.30 0.19 17.42
C ARG A 142 -14.17 1.70 17.57
N ILE A 143 -15.21 2.43 17.19
CA ILE A 143 -15.30 3.86 17.42
C ILE A 143 -15.78 4.04 18.87
N PRO A 144 -14.99 4.62 19.78
CA PRO A 144 -15.51 5.05 21.06
C PRO A 144 -16.52 6.16 20.80
N LEU A 145 -17.81 5.79 20.78
CA LEU A 145 -18.89 6.73 20.63
C LEU A 145 -19.00 7.56 21.91
N SER A 146 -19.03 8.89 21.77
CA SER A 146 -19.43 9.74 22.88
C SER A 146 -20.86 9.39 23.33
N PRO A 147 -21.27 9.66 24.58
CA PRO A 147 -22.64 9.43 25.03
C PRO A 147 -23.71 10.03 24.10
N ALA A 148 -23.43 11.20 23.52
CA ALA A 148 -24.31 11.89 22.56
C ALA A 148 -24.39 11.22 21.17
N GLN A 149 -23.42 10.40 20.80
CA GLN A 149 -23.44 9.60 19.57
C GLN A 149 -24.16 8.25 19.79
N LYS A 150 -24.11 7.70 21.01
CA LYS A 150 -24.85 6.48 21.38
C LYS A 150 -26.37 6.68 21.32
N THR A 151 -26.87 7.83 21.79
CA THR A 151 -28.31 8.16 21.71
C THR A 151 -28.81 8.36 20.28
N ARG A 152 -27.94 8.85 19.38
CA ARG A 152 -28.30 9.11 17.97
C ARG A 152 -28.35 7.85 17.10
N CYS A 153 -27.58 6.80 17.45
CA CYS A 153 -27.67 5.49 16.80
C CYS A 153 -28.99 4.75 17.12
N CYS A 154 -29.56 4.96 18.32
CA CYS A 154 -30.83 4.35 18.68
C CYS A 154 -32.06 5.04 18.07
N SER A 155 -31.95 6.31 17.66
CA SER A 155 -33.09 7.08 17.14
C SER A 155 -33.27 6.99 15.61
N THR A 156 -32.32 6.41 14.87
CA THR A 156 -32.43 6.24 13.40
C THR A 156 -32.74 4.80 12.97
N ALA A 157 -33.24 3.94 13.87
CA ALA A 157 -33.68 2.58 13.55
C ALA A 157 -35.01 2.52 12.75
N GLY A 158 -35.25 3.50 11.88
CA GLY A 158 -36.50 3.68 11.15
C GLY A 158 -36.33 4.25 9.76
N SER A 159 -35.28 3.89 9.01
CA SER A 159 -35.27 3.92 7.54
C SER A 159 -33.95 3.42 6.94
N SER A 160 -33.99 2.23 6.32
CA SER A 160 -33.04 1.65 5.35
C SER A 160 -31.77 0.93 5.87
N PRO A 161 -31.32 -0.17 5.21
CA PRO A 161 -30.69 -1.30 5.87
C PRO A 161 -29.16 -1.20 5.86
N ALA A 162 -28.57 -0.92 7.01
CA ALA A 162 -27.24 -1.40 7.32
C ALA A 162 -27.42 -2.65 8.18
N HIS A 163 -27.22 -3.84 7.60
CA HIS A 163 -27.16 -5.09 8.35
C HIS A 163 -25.97 -5.07 9.31
N LEU A 164 -26.20 -4.56 10.51
CA LEU A 164 -25.38 -4.86 11.68
C LEU A 164 -26.05 -6.03 12.37
N ILE A 165 -25.52 -7.23 12.17
CA ILE A 165 -25.91 -8.42 12.92
C ILE A 165 -25.42 -8.22 14.36
N PRO A 166 -26.29 -8.11 15.38
CA PRO A 166 -25.87 -8.09 16.76
C PRO A 166 -25.52 -9.52 17.18
N LEU A 167 -24.33 -9.73 17.75
CA LEU A 167 -23.98 -10.99 18.40
C LEU A 167 -24.64 -11.08 19.77
N PRO A 168 -25.14 -12.27 20.19
CA PRO A 168 -25.69 -12.48 21.52
C PRO A 168 -24.60 -12.42 22.60
N ARG A 169 -25.01 -12.03 23.80
CA ARG A 169 -24.15 -11.93 25.00
C ARG A 169 -23.63 -13.29 25.45
#